data_AF-A0A7S4EV77-F1
#
_entry.id   AF-A0A7S4EV77-F1
#
_cell.length_a   1.000
_cell.length_b   1.000
_cell.length_c   1.000
_cell.angle_alpha   90.00
_cell.angle_beta   90.00
_cell.angle_gamma   90.00
#
_symmetry.space_group_name_H-M   'P 1'
#
loop_
_entity.id
_entity.type
_entity.pdbx_description
1 polymer ?
#
loop_
_entity_poly.entity_id
_entity_poly.type
_entity_poly.pdbx_seq_one_letter_code
_entity_poly.pdbx_strand_id
1 'polypeptide(L)'
;MEPEKELKWCSTKLGNGISLDAEAKTVSRFASSGWGVQLTDIFLNSRGDDTATAVIVCEKLGSEAFFGVVGNNFYPGDWDIALSESLHATVINASEGRSFHHQAVAQPLLRAHGASGLLLGDERMLVLCFASSLSPAVHCPP
;
A
#
# COMPACT_ATOMS: atom_id res chain seq x y z
N MET A 1 -4.84 4.70 27.42
CA MET A 1 -5.17 4.61 25.99
C MET A 1 -4.14 5.47 25.30
N GLU A 2 -3.17 4.84 24.65
CA GLU A 2 -2.16 5.57 23.88
C GLU A 2 -2.85 6.32 22.73
N PRO A 3 -2.38 7.52 22.35
CA PRO A 3 -2.95 8.23 21.22
C PRO A 3 -2.79 7.41 19.93
N GLU A 4 -3.82 7.40 19.09
CA GLU A 4 -3.77 6.76 17.77
C GLU A 4 -2.62 7.38 16.96
N LYS A 5 -1.73 6.54 16.45
CA LYS A 5 -0.56 7.01 15.69
C LYS A 5 -1.03 7.52 14.33
N GLU A 6 -0.82 8.81 14.07
CA GLU A 6 -1.05 9.39 12.75
C GLU A 6 0.04 8.90 11.78
N LEU A 7 -0.37 8.22 10.71
CA LEU A 7 0.54 7.75 9.67
C LEU A 7 0.72 8.82 8.59
N LYS A 8 1.98 9.12 8.24
CA LYS A 8 2.31 10.11 7.19
C LYS A 8 3.09 9.45 6.07
N TRP A 9 2.87 9.87 4.83
CA TRP A 9 3.72 9.44 3.73
C TRP A 9 5.16 9.92 3.94
N CYS A 10 6.12 9.08 3.57
CA CYS A 10 7.53 9.33 3.85
C CYS A 10 8.33 9.50 2.56
N SER A 11 8.96 10.65 2.38
CA SER A 11 9.78 10.95 1.19
C SER A 11 11.06 10.12 1.10
N THR A 12 11.50 9.48 2.17
CA THR A 12 12.65 8.56 2.15
C THR A 12 12.25 7.11 1.88
N LYS A 13 10.95 6.81 1.84
CA LYS A 13 10.40 5.46 1.60
C LYS A 13 9.46 5.43 0.41
N LEU A 14 9.96 5.99 -0.69
CA LEU A 14 9.30 6.00 -1.99
C LEU A 14 10.08 5.12 -2.96
N GLY A 15 9.36 4.27 -3.68
CA GLY A 15 9.88 3.47 -4.77
C GLY A 15 10.01 4.28 -6.05
N ASN A 16 10.67 3.69 -7.05
CA ASN A 16 10.84 4.31 -8.35
C ASN A 16 9.48 4.65 -9.00
N GLY A 17 9.42 5.79 -9.70
CA GLY A 17 8.21 6.15 -10.44
C GLY A 17 7.07 6.74 -9.61
N ILE A 18 7.30 7.00 -8.33
CA ILE A 18 6.38 7.67 -7.43
C ILE A 18 6.91 9.07 -7.10
N SER A 19 6.01 10.05 -7.10
CA SER A 19 6.24 11.39 -6.57
C SER A 19 5.34 11.63 -5.37
N LEU A 20 5.90 12.26 -4.35
CA LEU A 20 5.19 12.78 -3.20
C LEU A 20 5.21 14.31 -3.29
N ASP A 21 4.08 14.96 -3.03
CA ASP A 21 4.02 16.43 -2.97
C ASP A 21 4.88 16.99 -1.81
N ALA A 22 5.10 18.31 -1.80
CA ALA A 22 5.96 18.97 -0.82
C ALA A 22 5.43 18.84 0.62
N GLU A 23 4.11 18.70 0.76
CA GLU A 23 3.39 18.55 2.01
C GLU A 23 3.28 17.11 2.51
N ALA A 24 3.78 16.12 1.75
CA ALA A 24 3.68 14.69 2.04
C ALA A 24 2.23 14.19 2.19
N LYS A 25 1.30 14.74 1.41
CA LYS A 25 -0.14 14.41 1.42
C LYS A 25 -0.58 13.66 0.18
N THR A 26 -0.01 14.00 -0.99
CA THR A 26 -0.46 13.46 -2.28
C THR A 26 0.60 12.57 -2.89
N VAL A 27 0.23 11.32 -3.15
CA VAL A 27 1.08 10.33 -3.81
C VAL A 27 0.61 10.18 -5.25
N SER A 28 1.51 10.41 -6.19
CA SER A 28 1.24 10.29 -7.62
C SER A 28 2.23 9.34 -8.27
N ARG A 29 1.74 8.51 -9.20
CA ARG A 29 2.60 7.68 -10.05
C ARG A 29 2.87 8.37 -11.38
N PHE A 30 4.13 8.41 -11.78
CA PHE A 30 4.57 8.90 -13.09
C PHE A 30 5.29 7.84 -13.95
N ALA A 31 5.68 6.70 -13.38
CA ALA A 31 6.31 5.63 -14.16
C ALA A 31 5.34 4.95 -15.12
N SER A 32 5.79 4.75 -16.36
CA SER A 32 5.07 4.09 -17.45
C SER A 32 5.11 2.56 -17.40
N SER A 33 6.01 1.98 -16.59
CA SER A 33 6.16 0.53 -16.41
C SER A 33 6.52 0.17 -14.97
N GLY A 34 6.38 -1.10 -14.58
CA GLY A 34 6.80 -1.62 -13.28
C GLY A 34 5.85 -1.31 -12.13
N TRP A 35 6.35 -1.42 -10.90
CA TRP A 35 5.62 -1.13 -9.66
C TRP A 35 6.10 0.19 -9.07
N GLY A 36 5.15 0.95 -8.53
CA GLY A 36 5.44 2.18 -7.81
C GLY A 36 4.87 2.06 -6.41
N VAL A 37 5.73 2.17 -5.40
CA VAL A 37 5.40 1.89 -4.00
C VAL A 37 5.64 3.13 -3.15
N GLN A 38 4.73 3.41 -2.21
CA GLN A 38 4.89 4.44 -1.20
C GLN A 38 4.60 3.86 0.18
N LEU A 39 5.52 4.05 1.12
CA LEU A 39 5.35 3.65 2.52
C LEU A 39 5.11 4.84 3.45
N THR A 40 4.53 4.58 4.61
CA THR A 40 4.41 5.56 5.68
C THR A 40 5.71 5.73 6.49
N ASP A 41 5.76 6.74 7.33
CA ASP A 41 6.92 7.10 8.15
C ASP A 41 7.24 6.10 9.27
N ILE A 42 6.21 5.49 9.86
CA ILE A 42 6.34 4.67 11.09
C ILE A 42 6.05 3.18 10.83
N PHE A 43 6.85 2.29 11.44
CA PHE A 43 6.51 0.88 11.63
C PHE A 43 5.68 0.74 12.92
N LEU A 44 4.52 0.12 12.80
CA LEU A 44 3.63 -0.22 13.90
C LEU A 44 4.20 -1.44 14.64
N ASN A 45 4.14 -1.41 15.97
CA ASN A 45 4.83 -2.37 16.82
C ASN A 45 3.93 -3.57 17.11
N SER A 46 4.51 -4.77 17.12
CA SER A 46 3.82 -6.05 17.30
C SER A 46 3.46 -6.41 18.75
N ARG A 47 3.91 -5.63 19.74
CA ARG A 47 3.76 -5.97 21.17
C ARG A 47 2.39 -5.61 21.78
N GLY A 48 1.36 -5.37 20.97
CA GLY A 48 -0.02 -5.15 21.37
C GLY A 48 -0.96 -5.03 20.16
N ASP A 49 -2.25 -4.77 20.40
CA ASP A 49 -3.23 -4.43 19.35
C ASP A 49 -2.94 -3.02 18.81
N ASP A 50 -1.82 -2.83 18.10
CA ASP A 50 -1.50 -1.58 17.40
C ASP A 50 -2.47 -1.45 16.21
N THR A 51 -3.54 -0.70 16.43
CA THR A 51 -4.47 -0.27 15.38
C THR A 51 -4.01 1.06 14.81
N ALA A 52 -3.95 1.16 13.49
CA ALA A 52 -3.84 2.43 12.80
C ALA A 52 -4.97 2.56 11.77
N THR A 53 -5.60 3.72 11.74
CA THR A 53 -6.60 4.07 10.73
C THR A 53 -6.00 5.07 9.75
N ALA A 54 -6.10 4.76 8.45
CA ALA A 54 -5.73 5.69 7.39
C ALA A 54 -6.93 5.92 6.46
N VAL A 55 -7.21 7.18 6.17
CA VAL A 55 -8.22 7.58 5.17
C VAL A 55 -7.48 8.02 3.92
N ILE A 56 -7.67 7.26 2.83
CA ILE A 56 -7.01 7.54 1.55
C ILE A 56 -8.09 7.94 0.55
N VAL A 57 -8.01 9.17 0.06
CA VAL A 57 -8.83 9.64 -1.05
C VAL A 57 -8.12 9.33 -2.36
N CYS A 58 -8.82 8.67 -3.27
CA CYS A 58 -8.23 8.19 -4.51
C CYS A 58 -8.89 8.88 -5.70
N GLU A 59 -8.15 9.78 -6.35
CA GLU A 59 -8.66 10.50 -7.54
C GLU A 59 -8.63 9.62 -8.79
N LYS A 60 -7.59 8.80 -8.94
CA LYS A 60 -7.40 7.88 -10.07
C LYS A 60 -6.69 6.61 -9.61
N LEU A 61 -7.39 5.48 -9.65
CA LEU A 61 -6.83 4.16 -9.38
C LEU A 61 -6.90 3.30 -10.65
N GLY A 62 -5.80 2.62 -10.94
CA GLY A 62 -5.80 1.52 -11.91
C GLY A 62 -6.37 0.24 -11.29
N SER A 63 -6.68 -0.75 -12.13
CA SER A 63 -7.12 -2.09 -11.70
C SER A 63 -6.05 -2.83 -10.88
N GLU A 64 -4.79 -2.44 -11.01
CA GLU A 64 -3.66 -3.04 -10.30
C GLU A 64 -3.09 -2.08 -9.25
N ALA A 65 -3.97 -1.43 -8.49
CA ALA A 65 -3.58 -0.68 -7.30
C ALA A 65 -3.86 -1.50 -6.04
N PHE A 66 -2.98 -1.40 -5.05
CA PHE A 66 -3.01 -2.19 -3.82
C PHE A 66 -2.79 -1.31 -2.60
N PHE A 67 -3.56 -1.60 -1.54
CA PHE A 67 -3.37 -1.05 -0.21
C PHE A 67 -3.06 -2.17 0.76
N GLY A 68 -2.19 -1.93 1.74
CA GLY A 68 -2.00 -2.92 2.78
C GLY A 68 -0.83 -2.61 3.67
N VAL A 69 -0.19 -3.66 4.17
CA VAL A 69 0.94 -3.54 5.06
C VAL A 69 2.11 -4.41 4.63
N VAL A 70 3.32 -3.90 4.85
CA VAL A 70 4.57 -4.63 4.64
C VAL A 70 5.31 -4.80 5.95
N GLY A 71 6.03 -5.91 6.11
CA GLY A 71 6.97 -6.12 7.20
C GLY A 71 8.24 -5.30 7.01
N ASN A 72 9.00 -5.11 8.09
CA ASN A 72 10.29 -4.41 8.07
C ASN A 72 11.30 -4.98 7.05
N ASN A 73 11.23 -6.28 6.74
CA ASN A 73 12.10 -6.94 5.76
C ASN A 73 11.86 -6.52 4.29
N PHE A 74 10.75 -5.84 3.99
CA PHE A 74 10.48 -5.35 2.63
C PHE A 74 11.31 -4.11 2.29
N TYR A 75 11.53 -3.22 3.27
CA TYR A 75 12.24 -1.95 3.11
C TYR A 75 13.70 -2.08 3.60
N PRO A 76 14.72 -1.57 2.88
CA PRO A 76 14.65 -0.61 1.77
C PRO A 76 14.75 -1.21 0.35
N GLY A 77 14.50 -2.51 0.15
CA GLY A 77 14.92 -3.24 -1.06
C GLY A 77 13.85 -3.47 -2.14
N ASP A 78 12.78 -4.18 -1.83
CA ASP A 78 11.97 -4.92 -2.83
C ASP A 78 10.91 -4.05 -3.56
N TRP A 79 11.33 -2.95 -4.18
CA TRP A 79 10.41 -2.00 -4.83
C TRP A 79 9.85 -2.46 -6.17
N ASP A 80 10.56 -3.36 -6.86
CA ASP A 80 10.24 -3.74 -8.23
C ASP A 80 9.33 -4.98 -8.34
N ILE A 81 8.96 -5.59 -7.20
CA ILE A 81 8.06 -6.75 -7.16
C ILE A 81 6.62 -6.33 -6.91
N ALA A 82 5.68 -7.12 -7.44
CA ALA A 82 4.28 -6.99 -7.11
C ALA A 82 4.07 -7.25 -5.61
N LEU A 83 3.38 -6.36 -4.89
CA LEU A 83 3.11 -6.61 -3.47
C LEU A 83 2.24 -7.85 -3.25
N SER A 84 1.43 -8.25 -4.23
CA SER A 84 0.67 -9.49 -4.20
C SER A 84 1.55 -10.75 -4.22
N GLU A 85 2.79 -10.63 -4.68
CA GLU A 85 3.77 -11.73 -4.78
C GLU A 85 4.81 -11.69 -3.65
N SER A 86 4.85 -10.60 -2.87
CA SER A 86 5.79 -10.46 -1.78
C SER A 86 5.43 -11.37 -0.60
N LEU A 87 6.41 -12.11 -0.09
CA LEU A 87 6.27 -12.92 1.15
C LEU A 87 6.16 -12.06 2.41
N HIS A 88 6.47 -10.77 2.31
CA HIS A 88 6.52 -9.83 3.43
C HIS A 88 5.39 -8.79 3.38
N ALA A 89 4.39 -8.99 2.52
CA ALA A 89 3.28 -8.09 2.36
C ALA A 89 1.94 -8.78 2.62
N THR A 90 1.01 -8.02 3.17
CA THR A 90 -0.41 -8.33 3.10
C THR A 90 -1.14 -7.16 2.48
N VAL A 91 -1.77 -7.38 1.33
CA VAL A 91 -2.39 -6.30 0.55
C VAL A 91 -3.76 -6.67 0.03
N ILE A 92 -4.53 -5.66 -0.32
CA ILE A 92 -5.84 -5.74 -0.94
C ILE A 92 -5.79 -4.98 -2.24
N ASN A 93 -6.23 -5.60 -3.33
CA ASN A 93 -6.46 -4.92 -4.59
C ASN A 93 -7.60 -3.90 -4.42
N ALA A 94 -7.31 -2.64 -4.70
CA ALA A 94 -8.21 -1.51 -4.55
C ALA A 94 -9.48 -1.61 -5.41
N SER A 95 -9.37 -2.24 -6.59
CA SER A 95 -10.47 -2.33 -7.55
C SER A 95 -11.37 -3.54 -7.32
N GLU A 96 -10.79 -4.67 -6.92
CA GLU A 96 -11.52 -5.94 -6.75
C GLU A 96 -11.85 -6.26 -5.30
N GLY A 97 -11.22 -5.58 -4.33
CA GLY A 97 -11.30 -5.94 -2.92
C GLY A 97 -10.65 -7.29 -2.58
N ARG A 98 -9.95 -7.91 -3.54
CA ARG A 98 -9.28 -9.21 -3.36
C ARG A 98 -8.06 -9.06 -2.46
N SER A 99 -7.97 -9.87 -1.42
CA SER A 99 -6.83 -9.89 -0.50
C SER A 99 -5.76 -10.91 -0.93
N PHE A 100 -4.50 -10.54 -0.70
CA PHE A 100 -3.31 -11.34 -0.97
C PHE A 100 -2.48 -11.40 0.31
N HIS A 101 -2.19 -12.62 0.76
CA HIS A 101 -1.42 -12.91 1.98
C HIS A 101 -0.60 -14.19 1.75
N HIS A 102 0.72 -14.10 1.89
CA HIS A 102 1.60 -15.25 1.71
C HIS A 102 1.90 -16.01 3.01
N GLN A 103 1.72 -15.36 4.17
CA GLN A 103 1.87 -15.97 5.49
C GLN A 103 0.76 -15.46 6.43
N ALA A 104 0.52 -16.14 7.55
CA ALA A 104 -0.54 -15.86 8.54
C ALA A 104 -0.27 -14.59 9.37
N VAL A 105 -0.02 -13.47 8.69
CA VAL A 105 0.49 -12.26 9.30
C VAL A 105 -0.48 -11.15 8.92
N ALA A 106 -1.33 -10.73 9.85
CA ALA A 106 -2.27 -9.60 9.79
C ALA A 106 -3.25 -9.59 8.60
N GLN A 107 -4.54 -9.41 8.88
CA GLN A 107 -5.54 -9.23 7.81
C GLN A 107 -5.85 -7.75 7.65
N PRO A 108 -5.37 -7.08 6.59
CA PRO A 108 -5.92 -5.80 6.22
C PRO A 108 -7.39 -6.00 5.90
N LEU A 109 -8.21 -5.04 6.29
CA LEU A 109 -9.65 -5.11 6.05
C LEU A 109 -10.08 -3.81 5.40
N LEU A 110 -10.37 -3.87 4.10
CA LEU A 110 -10.92 -2.74 3.35
C LEU A 110 -12.43 -2.67 3.63
N ARG A 111 -12.88 -1.65 4.36
CA ARG A 111 -14.32 -1.36 4.52
C ARG A 111 -14.67 -0.09 3.78
N ALA A 112 -15.63 -0.20 2.88
CA ALA A 112 -16.31 0.97 2.30
C ALA A 112 -17.15 1.63 3.41
N HIS A 113 -16.64 2.72 3.95
CA HIS A 113 -17.23 3.60 4.98
C HIS A 113 -17.69 2.94 6.30
N GLY A 114 -16.99 3.29 7.38
CA GLY A 114 -17.41 3.05 8.77
C GLY A 114 -16.40 2.22 9.55
N ALA A 115 -15.45 2.92 10.17
CA ALA A 115 -14.49 2.51 11.20
C ALA A 115 -14.11 1.02 11.26
N SER A 116 -12.85 0.68 10.99
CA SER A 116 -12.26 -0.59 11.44
C SER A 116 -10.73 -0.53 11.47
N GLY A 117 -10.19 -1.11 12.53
CA GLY A 117 -8.75 -1.25 12.77
C GLY A 117 -8.13 -2.48 12.11
N LEU A 118 -6.85 -2.34 11.75
CA LEU A 118 -5.99 -3.47 11.40
C LEU A 118 -5.39 -4.06 12.68
N LEU A 119 -5.51 -5.38 12.85
CA LEU A 119 -4.69 -6.11 13.83
C LEU A 119 -3.41 -6.57 13.13
N LEU A 120 -2.29 -5.98 13.54
CA LEU A 120 -0.98 -6.21 12.94
C LEU A 120 -0.16 -7.21 13.77
N GLY A 121 0.39 -8.23 13.10
CA GLY A 121 1.47 -9.07 13.63
C GLY A 121 2.80 -8.69 12.98
N ASP A 122 3.91 -8.76 13.72
CA ASP A 122 5.25 -8.25 13.35
C ASP A 122 5.32 -6.72 13.08
N GLU A 123 6.53 -6.14 13.01
CA GLU A 123 6.69 -4.70 12.73
C GLU A 123 6.23 -4.38 11.30
N ARG A 124 5.18 -3.55 11.17
CA ARG A 124 4.44 -3.38 9.91
C ARG A 124 4.23 -1.93 9.52
N MET A 125 4.19 -1.65 8.23
CA MET A 125 4.04 -0.30 7.68
C MET A 125 2.91 -0.25 6.67
N LEU A 126 2.07 0.79 6.70
CA LEU A 126 1.06 1.00 5.65
C LEU A 126 1.75 1.31 4.33
N VAL A 127 1.26 0.65 3.27
CA VAL A 127 1.76 0.80 1.91
C VAL A 127 0.64 1.08 0.94
N LEU A 128 0.93 1.96 -0.01
CA LEU A 128 0.19 2.12 -1.25
C LEU A 128 1.08 1.72 -2.41
N CYS A 129 0.57 0.85 -3.27
CA CYS A 129 1.29 0.38 -4.45
C CYS A 129 0.42 0.47 -5.69
N PHE A 130 1.04 0.83 -6.80
CA PHE A 130 0.43 0.88 -8.12
C PHE A 130 1.21 -0.04 -9.05
N ALA A 131 0.54 -0.77 -9.93
CA ALA A 131 1.12 -1.39 -11.13
C ALA A 131 0.77 -0.59 -12.39
N SER A 132 1.56 -0.80 -13.44
CA SER A 132 1.13 -0.51 -14.80
C SER A 132 0.66 -1.79 -15.47
N SER A 133 -0.61 -1.87 -15.84
CA SER A 133 -1.00 -2.65 -17.00
C SER A 133 -0.94 -1.71 -18.20
N LEU A 134 -0.05 -2.00 -19.15
CA LEU A 134 -0.42 -1.78 -20.54
C LEU A 134 -1.58 -2.74 -20.81
N SER A 135 -2.82 -2.27 -20.69
CA SER A 135 -3.83 -2.84 -21.58
C SER A 135 -3.41 -2.39 -22.98
N PRO A 136 -3.05 -3.29 -23.92
CA PRO A 136 -3.02 -2.88 -25.31
C PRO A 136 -4.42 -2.34 -25.59
N ALA A 137 -4.51 -1.10 -26.05
CA ALA A 137 -5.72 -0.62 -26.67
C ALA A 137 -6.08 -1.65 -27.74
N VAL A 138 -7.13 -2.43 -27.50
CA VAL A 138 -7.73 -3.26 -28.53
C VAL A 138 -8.36 -2.26 -29.49
N HIS A 139 -7.57 -1.80 -30.46
CA HIS A 139 -8.07 -1.20 -31.67
C HIS A 139 -8.90 -2.28 -32.36
N CYS A 140 -10.22 -2.23 -32.19
CA CYS A 140 -11.10 -2.75 -33.22
C CYS A 140 -10.89 -1.88 -34.47
N PRO A 141 -10.46 -2.46 -35.62
CA PRO A 141 -10.53 -1.76 -36.90
C PRO A 141 -12.01 -1.57 -37.29
N PRO A 142 -12.30 -0.64 -38.22
CA PRO A 142 -13.66 -0.17 -38.54
C PRO A 142 -14.59 -1.26 -39.08
#